data_AF-A0A840SI65-F1
#
_entry.id   AF-A0A840SI65-F1
#
_cell.length_a   1.000
_cell.length_b   1.000
_cell.length_c   1.000
_cell.angle_alpha   90.00
_cell.angle_beta   90.00
_cell.angle_gamma   90.00
#
_symmetry.space_group_name_H-M   'P 1'
#
loop_
_entity.id
_entity.type
_entity.pdbx_description
1 polymer ?
#
loop_
_entity_poly.entity_id
_entity_poly.type
_entity_poly.pdbx_seq_one_letter_code
_entity_poly.pdbx_strand_id
1 'polypeptide(L)'
;MDNATIKEMLLDIQESQLDFTVTMTGKESTRVNGLYKPDTREILLHNKNFKTDTQLIYTAIHEYTHHLINEEDIIKNGGREPPHCSKSHTNYFWAKFHGLLDIAEEKGYYKLDMTLSPELESLTQEIREKYIVPNGHLMQELGKSLIKAHTLCDEANIRYEDYIDRVLQLPRTTAKSITKVGLLPEADADLGFENMKLVASQKKVSDIEKVHEAIKQGKSPDSVIAMMKKKAKEIDPKEKLEKERDRLTKTINELTTRLEYVEESLASL
;
A
#
# COMPACT_ATOMS: atom_id res chain seq x y z
N MET A 1 -12.30 0.12 -26.63
CA MET A 1 -13.50 0.49 -25.84
C MET A 1 -13.81 1.99 -25.94
N ASP A 2 -15.06 2.41 -25.71
CA ASP A 2 -15.45 3.83 -25.62
C ASP A 2 -15.67 4.31 -24.16
N ASN A 3 -15.91 5.61 -23.97
CA ASN A 3 -16.08 6.22 -22.63
C ASN A 3 -17.28 5.63 -21.85
N ALA A 4 -18.39 5.36 -22.54
CA ALA A 4 -19.61 4.85 -21.91
C ALA A 4 -19.42 3.42 -21.42
N THR A 5 -18.85 2.57 -22.27
CA THR A 5 -18.51 1.18 -21.95
C THR A 5 -17.56 1.11 -20.76
N ILE A 6 -16.56 2.00 -20.69
CA ILE A 6 -15.64 2.05 -19.54
C ILE A 6 -16.40 2.43 -18.26
N LYS A 7 -17.25 3.47 -18.30
CA LYS A 7 -18.03 3.89 -17.12
C LYS A 7 -18.97 2.79 -16.63
N GLU A 8 -19.69 2.12 -17.54
CA GLU A 8 -20.58 1.00 -17.22
C GLU A 8 -19.81 -0.15 -16.57
N MET A 9 -18.64 -0.51 -17.10
CA MET A 9 -17.77 -1.54 -16.51
C MET A 9 -17.29 -1.15 -15.11
N LEU A 10 -16.88 0.09 -14.88
CA LEU A 10 -16.46 0.56 -13.55
C LEU A 10 -17.61 0.49 -12.53
N LEU A 11 -18.81 0.91 -12.93
CA LEU A 11 -20.02 0.83 -12.10
C LEU A 11 -20.44 -0.62 -11.83
N ASP A 12 -20.26 -1.51 -12.80
CA ASP A 12 -20.53 -2.94 -12.62
C ASP A 12 -19.51 -3.60 -11.67
N ILE A 13 -18.24 -3.20 -11.69
CA ILE A 13 -17.23 -3.67 -10.72
C ILE A 13 -17.63 -3.26 -9.30
N GLN A 14 -17.96 -1.98 -9.11
CA GLN A 14 -18.48 -1.49 -7.84
C GLN A 14 -19.32 -0.24 -8.08
N GLU A 15 -20.55 -0.21 -7.55
CA GLU A 15 -21.40 0.97 -7.63
C GLU A 15 -20.79 2.18 -6.91
N SER A 16 -21.08 3.37 -7.42
CA SER A 16 -20.76 4.66 -6.81
C SER A 16 -22.04 5.47 -6.60
N GLN A 17 -22.13 6.18 -5.48
CA GLN A 17 -23.25 7.08 -5.18
C GLN A 17 -23.05 8.48 -5.78
N LEU A 18 -21.82 8.82 -6.18
CA LEU A 18 -21.50 10.11 -6.76
C LEU A 18 -21.38 9.98 -8.27
N ASP A 19 -22.02 10.88 -9.01
CA ASP A 19 -21.81 10.91 -10.45
C ASP A 19 -20.37 11.34 -10.77
N PHE A 20 -19.82 10.70 -11.81
CA PHE A 20 -18.48 10.93 -12.32
C PHE A 20 -18.46 10.76 -13.84
N THR A 21 -17.45 11.33 -14.49
CA THR A 21 -17.27 11.21 -15.94
C THR A 21 -16.02 10.43 -16.27
N VAL A 22 -16.05 9.72 -17.40
CA VAL A 22 -14.87 9.08 -17.98
C VAL A 22 -14.62 9.71 -19.35
N THR A 23 -13.40 10.22 -19.55
CA THR A 23 -13.01 10.88 -20.79
C THR A 23 -11.68 10.32 -21.31
N MET A 24 -11.73 9.62 -22.43
CA MET A 24 -10.55 9.41 -23.26
C MET A 24 -10.13 10.74 -23.91
N THR A 25 -8.93 11.20 -23.56
CA THR A 25 -8.47 12.56 -23.92
C THR A 25 -8.04 12.73 -25.38
N GLY A 26 -7.87 11.63 -26.13
CA GLY A 26 -7.33 11.64 -27.49
C GLY A 26 -5.85 12.02 -27.57
N LYS A 27 -5.15 12.04 -26.42
CA LYS A 27 -3.77 12.51 -26.27
C LYS A 27 -2.87 11.41 -25.72
N GLU A 28 -1.59 11.55 -26.03
CA GLU A 28 -0.51 10.85 -25.36
C GLU A 28 0.06 11.77 -24.27
N SER A 29 0.50 11.20 -23.15
CA SER A 29 1.11 11.93 -22.04
C SER A 29 2.36 11.21 -21.59
N THR A 30 3.48 11.95 -21.51
CA THR A 30 4.76 11.42 -21.05
C THR A 30 4.83 11.27 -19.53
N ARG A 31 3.87 11.83 -18.79
CA ARG A 31 3.91 11.89 -17.31
C ARG A 31 3.01 10.85 -16.66
N VAL A 32 1.80 10.66 -17.16
CA VAL A 32 0.77 9.81 -16.54
C VAL A 32 -0.09 9.16 -17.61
N ASN A 33 -0.63 7.98 -17.31
CA ASN A 33 -1.56 7.26 -18.20
C ASN A 33 -3.03 7.63 -17.94
N GLY A 34 -3.35 7.99 -16.70
CA GLY A 34 -4.66 8.43 -16.25
C GLY A 34 -4.53 9.55 -15.22
N LEU A 35 -5.65 10.24 -14.97
CA LEU A 35 -5.76 11.24 -13.92
C LEU A 35 -7.21 11.36 -13.45
N TYR A 36 -7.45 11.11 -12.17
CA TYR A 36 -8.67 11.51 -11.49
C TYR A 36 -8.60 12.95 -10.98
N LYS A 37 -9.62 13.76 -11.30
CA LYS A 37 -9.83 15.10 -10.75
C LYS A 37 -10.93 15.05 -9.68
N PRO A 38 -10.62 15.20 -8.39
CA PRO A 38 -11.60 15.17 -7.32
C PRO A 38 -12.72 16.21 -7.46
N ASP A 39 -12.35 17.46 -7.78
CA ASP A 39 -13.27 18.62 -7.81
C ASP A 39 -14.39 18.46 -8.84
N THR A 40 -14.06 17.91 -10.01
CA THR A 40 -15.01 17.69 -11.11
C THR A 40 -15.48 16.25 -11.22
N ARG A 41 -14.94 15.35 -10.38
CA ARG A 41 -15.15 13.90 -10.42
C ARG A 41 -14.96 13.35 -11.83
N GLU A 42 -13.87 13.75 -12.47
CA GLU A 42 -13.54 13.38 -13.84
C GLU A 42 -12.38 12.40 -13.85
N ILE A 43 -12.57 11.26 -14.50
CA ILE A 43 -11.52 10.29 -14.82
C ILE A 43 -11.05 10.56 -16.25
N LEU A 44 -9.80 11.03 -16.37
CA LEU A 44 -9.15 11.24 -17.65
C LEU A 44 -8.25 10.06 -17.97
N LEU A 45 -8.36 9.55 -19.21
CA LEU A 45 -7.51 8.48 -19.73
C LEU A 45 -6.75 8.99 -20.96
N HIS A 46 -5.42 8.90 -20.93
CA HIS A 46 -4.55 9.23 -22.07
C HIS A 46 -4.48 8.05 -23.03
N ASN A 47 -5.57 7.83 -23.76
CA ASN A 47 -5.82 6.60 -24.50
C ASN A 47 -4.77 6.27 -25.58
N LYS A 48 -3.97 7.25 -26.04
CA LYS A 48 -2.86 6.99 -26.98
C LYS A 48 -1.64 6.33 -26.32
N ASN A 49 -1.55 6.34 -24.98
CA ASN A 49 -0.50 5.64 -24.23
C ASN A 49 -0.67 4.12 -24.27
N PHE A 50 -1.90 3.61 -24.41
CA PHE A 50 -2.19 2.19 -24.28
C PHE A 50 -2.03 1.45 -25.61
N LYS A 51 -1.52 0.22 -25.54
CA LYS A 51 -1.41 -0.69 -26.69
C LYS A 51 -2.44 -1.81 -26.65
N THR A 52 -3.04 -2.07 -25.49
CA THR A 52 -4.06 -3.10 -25.29
C THR A 52 -5.18 -2.59 -24.40
N ASP A 53 -6.36 -3.17 -24.54
CA ASP A 53 -7.50 -2.86 -23.66
C ASP A 53 -7.20 -3.22 -22.19
N THR A 54 -6.42 -4.27 -21.92
CA THR A 54 -5.98 -4.63 -20.57
C THR A 54 -5.25 -3.49 -19.86
N GLN A 55 -4.34 -2.78 -20.56
CA GLN A 55 -3.62 -1.64 -19.99
C GLN A 55 -4.55 -0.46 -19.71
N LEU A 56 -5.52 -0.22 -20.61
CA LEU A 56 -6.53 0.82 -20.45
C LEU A 56 -7.42 0.51 -19.24
N ILE A 57 -7.90 -0.72 -19.10
CA ILE A 57 -8.78 -1.18 -18.01
C ILE A 57 -8.07 -1.10 -16.66
N TYR A 58 -6.83 -1.57 -16.58
CA TYR A 58 -6.00 -1.43 -15.36
C TYR A 58 -5.92 0.03 -14.90
N THR A 59 -5.68 0.95 -15.85
CA THR A 59 -5.58 2.38 -15.54
C THR A 59 -6.94 2.97 -15.18
N ALA A 60 -8.02 2.57 -15.85
CA ALA A 60 -9.37 3.02 -15.52
C ALA A 60 -9.77 2.61 -14.09
N ILE A 61 -9.48 1.37 -13.69
CA ILE A 61 -9.73 0.88 -12.32
C ILE A 61 -8.86 1.63 -11.31
N HIS A 62 -7.63 2.00 -11.67
CA HIS A 62 -6.75 2.80 -10.81
C HIS A 62 -7.36 4.17 -10.51
N GLU A 63 -7.76 4.90 -11.56
CA GLU A 63 -8.39 6.21 -11.39
C GLU A 63 -9.76 6.10 -10.69
N TYR A 64 -10.51 5.04 -10.97
CA TYR A 64 -11.77 4.76 -10.28
C TYR A 64 -11.57 4.46 -8.79
N THR A 65 -10.44 3.86 -8.41
CA THR A 65 -10.09 3.67 -7.01
C THR A 65 -9.93 5.01 -6.30
N HIS A 66 -9.28 5.99 -6.93
CA HIS A 66 -9.21 7.36 -6.38
C HIS A 66 -10.60 7.96 -6.22
N HIS A 67 -11.48 7.77 -7.21
CA HIS A 67 -12.87 8.24 -7.14
C HIS A 67 -13.64 7.65 -5.95
N LEU A 68 -13.62 6.33 -5.79
CA LEU A 68 -14.33 5.65 -4.70
C LEU A 68 -13.77 6.00 -3.32
N ILE A 69 -12.47 6.27 -3.21
CA ILE A 69 -11.87 6.72 -1.94
C ILE A 69 -12.27 8.16 -1.64
N ASN A 70 -12.27 9.03 -2.66
CA ASN A 70 -12.75 10.40 -2.51
C ASN A 70 -14.23 10.43 -2.08
N GLU A 71 -15.08 9.59 -2.67
CA GLU A 71 -16.48 9.40 -2.24
C GLU A 71 -16.58 9.01 -0.76
N GLU A 72 -15.84 7.98 -0.33
CA GLU A 72 -15.84 7.58 1.07
C GLU A 72 -15.39 8.68 2.02
N ASP A 73 -14.38 9.46 1.62
CA ASP A 73 -13.86 10.54 2.45
C ASP A 73 -14.87 11.70 2.52
N ILE A 74 -15.59 12.00 1.45
CA ILE A 74 -16.71 12.96 1.47
C ILE A 74 -17.78 12.50 2.47
N ILE A 75 -18.18 11.23 2.43
CA ILE A 75 -19.17 10.65 3.35
C ILE A 75 -18.68 10.75 4.80
N LYS A 76 -17.42 10.37 5.05
CA LYS A 76 -16.79 10.45 6.39
C LYS A 76 -16.67 11.88 6.93
N ASN A 77 -16.68 12.89 6.06
CA ASN A 77 -16.62 14.31 6.42
C ASN A 77 -18.00 15.00 6.35
N GLY A 78 -19.08 14.22 6.46
CA GLY A 78 -20.44 14.78 6.52
C GLY A 78 -20.91 15.40 5.22
N GLY A 79 -20.46 14.87 4.08
CA GLY A 79 -20.83 15.34 2.74
C GLY A 79 -20.02 16.53 2.24
N ARG A 80 -18.97 16.95 2.95
CA ARG A 80 -18.07 18.02 2.52
C ARG A 80 -16.82 17.45 1.88
N GLU A 81 -16.29 18.18 0.90
CA GLU A 81 -15.02 17.83 0.27
C GLU A 81 -13.89 17.82 1.31
N PRO A 82 -13.15 16.70 1.44
CA PRO A 82 -12.00 16.65 2.31
C PRO A 82 -10.90 17.59 1.79
N PRO A 83 -10.07 18.18 2.67
CA PRO A 83 -8.89 18.89 2.22
C PRO A 83 -7.99 17.97 1.39
N HIS A 84 -7.40 18.49 0.31
CA HIS A 84 -6.56 17.70 -0.58
C HIS A 84 -5.44 17.01 0.20
N CYS A 85 -5.48 15.68 0.21
CA CYS A 85 -4.48 14.87 0.87
C CYS A 85 -3.31 14.61 -0.09
N SER A 86 -2.08 14.85 0.35
CA SER A 86 -0.88 14.72 -0.51
C SER A 86 -0.46 13.27 -0.80
N LYS A 87 -1.05 12.28 -0.10
CA LYS A 87 -0.76 10.85 -0.30
C LYS A 87 -1.97 10.12 -0.91
N SER A 88 -1.92 9.89 -2.21
CA SER A 88 -2.98 9.19 -2.95
C SER A 88 -2.83 7.66 -2.94
N HIS A 89 -1.60 7.14 -2.83
CA HIS A 89 -1.30 5.69 -2.93
C HIS A 89 -0.91 5.08 -1.58
N THR A 90 -1.86 5.04 -0.65
CA THR A 90 -1.68 4.36 0.65
C THR A 90 -1.88 2.85 0.53
N ASN A 91 -1.53 2.07 1.55
CA ASN A 91 -1.87 0.62 1.58
C ASN A 91 -3.38 0.37 1.43
N TYR A 92 -4.21 1.29 1.91
CA TYR A 92 -5.67 1.20 1.74
C TYR A 92 -6.06 1.37 0.27
N PHE A 93 -5.43 2.32 -0.43
CA PHE A 93 -5.60 2.48 -1.88
C PHE A 93 -5.26 1.18 -2.61
N TRP A 94 -4.06 0.63 -2.38
CA TRP A 94 -3.61 -0.57 -3.09
C TRP A 94 -4.48 -1.78 -2.77
N ALA A 95 -4.87 -1.97 -1.52
CA ALA A 95 -5.78 -3.06 -1.15
C ALA A 95 -7.15 -2.93 -1.85
N LYS A 96 -7.71 -1.72 -1.92
CA LYS A 96 -8.98 -1.47 -2.63
C LYS A 96 -8.83 -1.68 -4.14
N PHE A 97 -7.77 -1.13 -4.72
CA PHE A 97 -7.45 -1.30 -6.14
C PHE A 97 -7.31 -2.77 -6.53
N HIS A 98 -6.56 -3.56 -5.77
CA HIS A 98 -6.42 -5.00 -6.02
C HIS A 98 -7.73 -5.75 -5.86
N GLY A 99 -8.57 -5.38 -4.87
CA GLY A 99 -9.91 -5.95 -4.74
C GLY A 99 -10.82 -5.65 -5.94
N LEU A 100 -10.74 -4.44 -6.51
CA LEU A 100 -11.48 -4.09 -7.74
C LEU A 100 -10.94 -4.83 -8.96
N LEU A 101 -9.62 -5.06 -9.04
CA LEU A 101 -9.04 -5.91 -10.07
C LEU A 101 -9.52 -7.36 -9.96
N ASP A 102 -9.55 -7.93 -8.75
CA ASP A 102 -10.07 -9.29 -8.53
C ASP A 102 -11.51 -9.41 -9.08
N ILE A 103 -12.38 -8.45 -8.75
CA ILE A 103 -13.77 -8.42 -9.26
C ILE A 103 -13.80 -8.27 -10.79
N ALA A 104 -12.92 -7.43 -11.35
CA ALA A 104 -12.82 -7.25 -12.80
C ALA A 104 -12.34 -8.54 -13.51
N GLU A 105 -11.47 -9.33 -12.88
CA GLU A 105 -11.06 -10.65 -13.38
C GLU A 105 -12.20 -11.66 -13.31
N GLU A 106 -12.90 -11.74 -12.18
CA GLU A 106 -14.06 -12.62 -12.00
C GLU A 106 -15.17 -12.34 -13.03
N LYS A 107 -15.37 -11.05 -13.37
CA LYS A 107 -16.33 -10.61 -14.38
C LYS A 107 -15.80 -10.67 -15.82
N GLY A 108 -14.53 -11.03 -16.01
CA GLY A 108 -13.90 -11.16 -17.32
C GLY A 108 -13.57 -9.83 -18.03
N TYR A 109 -13.62 -8.70 -17.33
CA TYR A 109 -13.20 -7.40 -17.86
C TYR A 109 -11.69 -7.25 -17.91
N TYR A 110 -10.99 -7.80 -16.92
CA TYR A 110 -9.54 -7.75 -16.84
C TYR A 110 -8.97 -9.17 -16.93
N LYS A 111 -7.83 -9.31 -17.59
CA LYS A 111 -7.07 -10.57 -17.63
C LYS A 111 -5.59 -10.26 -17.66
N LEU A 112 -4.87 -10.73 -16.66
CA LEU A 112 -3.42 -10.81 -16.71
C LEU A 112 -3.02 -12.10 -17.45
N ASP A 113 -2.60 -11.97 -18.71
CA ASP A 113 -2.19 -13.12 -19.52
C ASP A 113 -0.66 -13.16 -19.69
N MET A 114 -0.01 -13.91 -18.80
CA MET A 114 1.45 -14.11 -18.85
C MET A 114 1.89 -15.01 -20.00
N THR A 115 0.97 -15.80 -20.58
CA THR A 115 1.28 -16.71 -21.71
C THR A 115 1.64 -15.97 -22.99
N LEU A 116 1.31 -14.68 -23.06
CA LEU A 116 1.67 -13.79 -24.16
C LEU A 116 3.19 -13.56 -24.28
N SER A 117 3.97 -13.92 -23.25
CA SER A 117 5.42 -13.84 -23.28
C SER A 117 6.07 -15.02 -22.53
N PRO A 118 6.44 -16.10 -23.25
CA PRO A 118 7.18 -17.22 -22.67
C PRO A 118 8.51 -16.81 -22.04
N GLU A 119 9.15 -15.78 -22.59
CA GLU A 119 10.39 -15.21 -22.05
C GLU A 119 10.15 -14.59 -20.67
N LEU A 120 9.05 -13.87 -20.48
CA LEU A 120 8.67 -13.30 -19.19
C LEU A 120 8.31 -14.39 -18.18
N GLU A 121 7.62 -15.45 -18.61
CA GLU A 121 7.30 -16.59 -17.76
C GLU A 121 8.57 -17.31 -17.28
N SER A 122 9.51 -17.59 -18.18
CA SER A 122 10.80 -18.21 -17.86
C SER A 122 11.63 -17.33 -16.91
N LEU A 123 11.69 -16.02 -17.16
CA LEU A 123 12.38 -15.07 -16.28
C LEU A 123 11.69 -14.99 -14.90
N THR A 124 10.37 -15.04 -14.84
CA THR A 124 9.62 -15.02 -13.58
C THR A 124 9.95 -16.24 -12.73
N GLN A 125 10.02 -17.42 -13.35
CA GLN A 125 10.45 -18.65 -12.68
C GLN A 125 11.88 -18.52 -12.17
N GLU A 126 12.81 -18.03 -13.00
CA GLU A 126 14.20 -17.80 -12.60
C GLU A 126 14.31 -16.83 -11.41
N ILE A 127 13.58 -15.71 -11.44
CA ILE A 127 13.54 -14.72 -10.36
C ILE A 127 13.10 -15.40 -9.04
N ARG A 128 12.06 -16.22 -9.10
CA ARG A 128 11.51 -16.90 -7.93
C ARG A 128 12.50 -17.91 -7.35
N GLU A 129 13.04 -18.79 -8.18
CA GLU A 129 13.88 -19.91 -7.78
C GLU A 129 15.30 -19.49 -7.38
N LYS A 130 15.90 -18.52 -8.09
CA LYS A 130 17.30 -18.14 -7.84
C LYS A 130 17.45 -17.00 -6.83
N TYR A 131 16.44 -16.15 -6.68
CA TYR A 131 16.57 -14.94 -5.86
C TYR A 131 15.57 -14.90 -4.71
N ILE A 132 14.28 -15.09 -4.97
CA ILE A 132 13.25 -14.91 -3.91
C ILE A 132 13.36 -16.00 -2.84
N VAL A 133 13.38 -17.27 -3.25
CA VAL A 133 13.45 -18.41 -2.33
C VAL A 133 14.80 -18.46 -1.59
N PRO A 134 15.97 -18.39 -2.27
CA PRO A 134 17.26 -18.40 -1.57
C PRO A 134 17.45 -17.21 -0.63
N ASN A 135 16.95 -16.03 -0.99
CA ASN A 135 16.98 -14.87 -0.09
C ASN A 135 16.10 -15.09 1.16
N GLY A 136 14.98 -15.80 1.03
CA GLY A 136 14.17 -16.23 2.18
C GLY A 136 14.99 -17.06 3.18
N HIS A 137 15.67 -18.09 2.71
CA HIS A 137 16.56 -18.93 3.54
C HIS A 137 17.70 -18.12 4.16
N LEU A 138 18.42 -17.32 3.37
CA LEU A 138 19.53 -16.50 3.86
C LEU A 138 19.07 -15.53 4.97
N MET A 139 17.92 -14.90 4.81
CA MET A 139 17.38 -13.99 5.83
C MET A 139 16.91 -14.74 7.08
N GLN A 140 16.43 -15.97 6.95
CA GLN A 140 16.09 -16.82 8.09
C GLN A 140 17.34 -17.24 8.88
N GLU A 141 18.40 -17.66 8.20
CA GLU A 141 19.70 -18.00 8.80
C GLU A 141 20.36 -16.80 9.47
N LEU A 142 20.32 -15.64 8.82
CA LEU A 142 20.78 -14.38 9.42
C LEU A 142 19.96 -14.05 10.67
N GLY A 143 18.64 -14.26 10.64
CA GLY A 143 17.77 -14.09 11.81
C GLY A 143 18.18 -14.97 12.98
N LYS A 144 18.42 -16.26 12.75
CA LYS A 144 18.94 -17.21 13.75
C LYS A 144 20.30 -16.76 14.30
N SER A 145 21.18 -16.26 13.43
CA SER A 145 22.50 -15.73 13.80
C SER A 145 22.42 -14.47 14.65
N LEU A 146 21.49 -13.55 14.34
CA LEU A 146 21.26 -12.34 15.13
C LEU A 146 20.73 -12.64 16.53
N ILE A 147 19.90 -13.68 16.69
CA ILE A 147 19.44 -14.17 18.00
C ILE A 147 20.65 -14.64 18.82
N LYS A 148 21.50 -15.49 18.22
CA LYS A 148 22.71 -15.99 18.89
C LYS A 148 23.68 -14.85 19.24
N ALA A 149 23.86 -13.89 18.34
CA ALA A 149 24.71 -12.73 18.57
C ALA A 149 24.20 -11.86 19.74
N HIS A 150 22.87 -11.73 19.90
CA HIS A 150 22.28 -11.03 21.04
C HIS A 150 22.65 -11.71 22.36
N THR A 151 22.48 -13.03 22.45
CA THR A 151 22.87 -13.81 23.63
C THR A 151 24.36 -13.65 23.96
N LEU A 152 25.23 -13.71 22.96
CA LEU A 152 26.68 -13.52 23.15
C LEU A 152 27.03 -12.09 23.59
N CYS A 153 26.31 -11.09 23.09
CA CYS A 153 26.48 -9.71 23.55
C CYS A 153 26.09 -9.57 25.03
N ASP A 154 24.97 -10.17 25.43
CA ASP A 154 24.51 -10.16 26.82
C ASP A 154 25.53 -10.83 27.75
N GLU A 155 26.04 -12.01 27.38
CA GLU A 155 27.07 -12.75 28.13
C GLU A 155 28.39 -11.96 28.26
N ALA A 156 28.76 -11.23 27.21
CA ALA A 156 29.98 -10.41 27.17
C ALA A 156 29.80 -9.00 27.75
N ASN A 157 28.60 -8.63 28.25
CA ASN A 157 28.24 -7.27 28.67
C ASN A 157 28.46 -6.21 27.57
N ILE A 158 28.25 -6.59 26.30
CA ILE A 158 28.34 -5.71 25.13
C ILE A 158 26.93 -5.20 24.82
N ARG A 159 26.80 -3.90 24.55
CA ARG A 159 25.52 -3.30 24.13
C ARG A 159 25.15 -3.81 22.73
N TYR A 160 24.08 -4.59 22.63
CA TYR A 160 23.65 -5.19 21.35
C TYR A 160 23.35 -4.14 20.27
N GLU A 161 22.81 -2.98 20.64
CA GLU A 161 22.54 -1.93 19.67
C GLU A 161 23.82 -1.32 19.07
N ASP A 162 24.91 -1.23 19.83
CA ASP A 162 26.21 -0.83 19.27
C ASP A 162 26.75 -1.91 18.31
N TYR A 163 26.54 -3.19 18.64
CA TYR A 163 26.89 -4.30 17.74
C TYR A 163 26.10 -4.21 16.42
N ILE A 164 24.79 -3.97 16.49
CA ILE A 164 23.95 -3.80 15.29
C ILE A 164 24.36 -2.56 14.48
N ASP A 165 24.47 -1.40 15.12
CA ASP A 165 24.63 -0.12 14.42
C ASP A 165 26.07 0.09 13.90
N ARG A 166 27.08 -0.31 14.68
CA ARG A 166 28.49 0.03 14.39
C ARG A 166 29.28 -1.13 13.83
N VAL A 167 29.00 -2.36 14.27
CA VAL A 167 29.72 -3.55 13.80
C VAL A 167 29.05 -4.12 12.55
N LEU A 168 27.74 -4.41 12.62
CA LEU A 168 27.00 -4.96 11.49
C LEU A 168 26.48 -3.89 10.52
N GLN A 169 26.44 -2.62 10.95
CA GLN A 169 25.96 -1.49 10.16
C GLN A 169 24.53 -1.70 9.61
N LEU A 170 23.68 -2.34 10.41
CA LEU A 170 22.30 -2.63 10.05
C LEU A 170 21.35 -1.63 10.72
N PRO A 171 20.34 -1.10 10.00
CA PRO A 171 19.27 -0.37 10.65
C PRO A 171 18.56 -1.27 11.67
N ARG A 172 18.35 -0.78 12.90
CA ARG A 172 17.70 -1.55 13.97
C ARG A 172 16.33 -2.10 13.59
N THR A 173 15.57 -1.38 12.78
CA THR A 173 14.26 -1.82 12.27
C THR A 173 14.38 -3.03 11.33
N THR A 174 15.42 -3.04 10.50
CA THR A 174 15.77 -4.17 9.62
C THR A 174 16.21 -5.37 10.44
N ALA A 175 17.17 -5.19 11.36
CA ALA A 175 17.64 -6.26 12.25
C ALA A 175 16.48 -6.91 13.02
N LYS A 176 15.60 -6.09 13.62
CA LYS A 176 14.40 -6.58 14.32
C LYS A 176 13.46 -7.39 13.43
N SER A 177 13.32 -7.03 12.16
CA SER A 177 12.49 -7.77 11.21
C SER A 177 13.12 -9.10 10.84
N ILE A 178 14.43 -9.11 10.57
CA ILE A 178 15.21 -10.32 10.27
C ILE A 178 15.20 -11.30 11.45
N THR A 179 15.42 -10.81 12.68
CA THR A 179 15.35 -11.63 13.91
C THR A 179 14.01 -12.34 14.04
N LYS A 180 12.89 -11.63 13.77
CA LYS A 180 11.55 -12.25 13.82
C LYS A 180 11.37 -13.34 12.76
N VAL A 181 11.89 -13.11 11.56
CA VAL A 181 11.87 -14.11 10.47
C VAL A 181 12.66 -15.35 10.86
N GLY A 182 13.79 -15.20 11.56
CA GLY A 182 14.59 -16.33 12.05
C GLY A 182 13.87 -17.27 13.04
N LEU A 183 12.74 -16.86 13.61
CA LEU A 183 11.90 -17.67 14.50
C LEU A 183 10.82 -18.47 13.75
N LEU A 184 10.62 -18.22 12.46
CA LEU A 184 9.65 -18.95 11.66
C LEU A 184 10.13 -20.38 11.36
N PRO A 185 9.19 -21.32 11.08
CA PRO A 185 9.52 -22.62 10.52
C PRO A 185 10.33 -22.52 9.22
N GLU A 186 11.22 -23.48 8.96
CA GLU A 186 12.04 -23.51 7.73
C GLU A 186 11.17 -23.55 6.46
N ALA A 187 10.01 -24.19 6.53
CA ALA A 187 9.06 -24.28 5.41
C ALA A 187 8.53 -22.91 4.95
N ASP A 188 8.68 -21.85 5.75
CA ASP A 188 8.24 -20.50 5.39
C ASP A 188 9.27 -19.76 4.53
N ALA A 189 10.50 -20.25 4.42
CA ALA A 189 11.56 -19.63 3.62
C ALA A 189 11.19 -19.51 2.14
N ASP A 190 10.44 -20.49 1.62
CA ASP A 190 9.96 -20.52 0.22
C ASP A 190 9.01 -19.35 -0.12
N LEU A 191 8.44 -18.69 0.88
CA LEU A 191 7.61 -17.51 0.69
C LEU A 191 8.44 -16.28 0.27
N GLY A 192 9.74 -16.30 0.54
CA GLY A 192 10.63 -15.15 0.39
C GLY A 192 10.53 -14.14 1.54
N PHE A 193 11.61 -13.39 1.76
CA PHE A 193 11.79 -12.54 2.94
C PHE A 193 10.66 -11.54 3.21
N GLU A 194 10.13 -10.87 2.19
CA GLU A 194 9.08 -9.86 2.37
C GLU A 194 7.75 -10.47 2.84
N ASN A 195 7.40 -11.64 2.32
CA ASN A 195 6.21 -12.38 2.77
C ASN A 195 6.41 -12.97 4.18
N MET A 196 7.62 -13.47 4.48
CA MET A 196 7.96 -13.93 5.82
C MET A 196 7.80 -12.82 6.87
N LYS A 197 8.11 -11.56 6.54
CA LYS A 197 7.87 -10.42 7.46
C LYS A 197 6.39 -10.26 7.81
N LEU A 198 5.48 -10.49 6.86
CA LEU A 198 4.04 -10.43 7.11
C LEU A 198 3.60 -11.55 8.05
N VAL A 199 4.08 -12.78 7.82
CA VAL A 199 3.83 -13.95 8.67
C VAL A 199 4.37 -13.70 10.09
N ALA A 200 5.64 -13.33 10.21
CA ALA A 200 6.31 -13.08 11.49
C ALA A 200 5.76 -11.88 12.27
N SER A 201 4.92 -11.04 11.65
CA SER A 201 4.24 -9.94 12.33
C SER A 201 2.96 -10.37 13.06
N GLN A 202 2.41 -11.54 12.71
CA GLN A 202 1.19 -12.07 13.33
C GLN A 202 1.47 -12.73 14.67
N LYS A 203 0.48 -12.67 15.57
CA LYS A 203 0.59 -13.21 16.94
C LYS A 203 -0.19 -14.50 17.16
N LYS A 204 -1.29 -14.71 16.42
CA LYS A 204 -2.19 -15.85 16.59
C LYS A 204 -1.96 -16.86 15.48
N VAL A 205 -2.02 -18.15 15.81
CA VAL A 205 -1.90 -19.24 14.83
C VAL A 205 -2.94 -19.11 13.72
N SER A 206 -4.20 -18.81 14.07
CA SER A 206 -5.28 -18.56 13.10
C SER A 206 -5.00 -17.40 12.13
N ASP A 207 -4.26 -16.40 12.58
CA ASP A 207 -3.94 -15.21 11.80
C ASP A 207 -2.76 -15.51 10.86
N ILE A 208 -1.80 -16.33 11.32
CA ILE A 208 -0.69 -16.86 10.52
C ILE A 208 -1.23 -17.69 9.36
N GLU A 209 -2.14 -18.64 9.61
CA GLU A 209 -2.73 -19.49 8.58
C GLU A 209 -3.44 -18.70 7.49
N LYS A 210 -4.22 -17.67 7.87
CA LYS A 210 -4.88 -16.77 6.91
C LYS A 210 -3.88 -16.03 6.02
N VAL A 211 -2.77 -15.55 6.60
CA VAL A 211 -1.71 -14.87 5.85
C VAL A 211 -1.06 -15.85 4.87
N HIS A 212 -0.76 -17.08 5.29
CA HIS A 212 -0.23 -18.11 4.38
C HIS A 212 -1.17 -18.41 3.22
N GLU A 213 -2.46 -18.59 3.49
CA GLU A 213 -3.45 -18.89 2.47
C GLU A 213 -3.57 -17.74 1.47
N ALA A 214 -3.66 -16.49 1.94
CA ALA A 214 -3.75 -15.33 1.07
C ALA A 214 -2.50 -15.16 0.17
N ILE A 215 -1.30 -15.40 0.71
CA ILE A 215 -0.06 -15.37 -0.08
C ILE A 215 -0.05 -16.49 -1.14
N LYS A 216 -0.49 -17.71 -0.78
CA LYS A 216 -0.58 -18.83 -1.71
C LYS A 216 -1.59 -18.59 -2.84
N GLN A 217 -2.67 -17.87 -2.55
CA GLN A 217 -3.66 -17.42 -3.53
C GLN A 217 -3.15 -16.25 -4.40
N GLY A 218 -1.93 -15.76 -4.20
CA GLY A 218 -1.35 -14.69 -5.01
C GLY A 218 -1.83 -13.29 -4.64
N LYS A 219 -2.44 -13.10 -3.47
CA LYS A 219 -2.87 -11.76 -3.02
C LYS A 219 -1.66 -10.85 -2.80
N SER A 220 -1.82 -9.57 -3.15
CA SER A 220 -0.79 -8.56 -2.95
C SER A 220 -0.45 -8.37 -1.45
N PRO A 221 0.78 -7.94 -1.10
CA PRO A 221 1.14 -7.62 0.27
C PRO A 221 0.19 -6.61 0.93
N ASP A 222 -0.27 -5.59 0.19
CA ASP A 222 -1.20 -4.59 0.71
C ASP A 222 -2.58 -5.17 1.00
N SER A 223 -3.09 -6.06 0.14
CA SER A 223 -4.33 -6.80 0.37
C SER A 223 -4.24 -7.66 1.63
N VAL A 224 -3.12 -8.36 1.83
CA VAL A 224 -2.87 -9.17 3.03
C VAL A 224 -2.83 -8.29 4.28
N ILE A 225 -2.10 -7.16 4.24
CA ILE A 225 -2.03 -6.22 5.37
C ILE A 225 -3.42 -5.67 5.70
N ALA A 226 -4.21 -5.31 4.69
CA ALA A 226 -5.56 -4.79 4.88
C ALA A 226 -6.50 -5.83 5.51
N MET A 227 -6.41 -7.10 5.10
CA MET A 227 -7.16 -8.22 5.68
C MET A 227 -6.85 -8.41 7.18
N MET A 228 -5.59 -8.20 7.58
CA MET A 228 -5.14 -8.38 8.95
C MET A 228 -5.37 -7.15 9.85
N LYS A 229 -5.66 -5.98 9.28
CA LYS A 229 -6.01 -4.80 10.08
C LYS A 229 -7.34 -5.05 10.79
N LYS A 230 -7.31 -4.97 12.11
CA LYS A 230 -8.55 -4.89 12.90
C LYS A 230 -9.36 -3.69 12.41
N LYS A 231 -10.63 -3.90 12.11
CA LYS A 231 -11.57 -2.79 11.86
C LYS A 231 -11.43 -1.81 13.02
N ALA A 232 -11.09 -0.56 12.71
CA ALA A 232 -11.11 0.49 13.70
C ALA A 232 -12.51 0.52 14.32
N LYS A 233 -12.59 0.80 15.64
CA LYS A 233 -13.90 1.07 16.25
C LYS A 233 -14.55 2.19 15.45
N GLU A 234 -15.81 2.00 15.10
CA GLU A 234 -16.61 3.03 14.47
C GLU A 234 -16.76 4.16 15.50
N ILE A 235 -16.06 5.27 15.27
CA ILE A 235 -16.15 6.47 16.09
C ILE A 235 -17.26 7.31 15.47
N ASP A 236 -18.15 7.86 16.30
CA ASP A 236 -19.20 8.77 15.86
C ASP A 236 -18.60 9.89 14.98
N PRO A 237 -19.12 10.15 13.76
CA PRO A 237 -18.61 11.19 12.87
C PRO A 237 -18.45 12.55 13.55
N LYS A 238 -19.35 12.89 14.48
CA LYS A 238 -19.25 14.13 15.26
C LYS A 238 -18.01 14.14 16.16
N GLU A 239 -17.77 13.08 16.93
CA GLU A 239 -16.60 12.96 17.80
C GLU A 239 -15.29 13.03 17.00
N LYS A 240 -15.26 12.44 15.80
CA LYS A 240 -14.11 12.52 14.89
C LYS A 240 -13.84 13.97 14.45
N LEU A 241 -14.89 14.69 14.04
CA LEU A 241 -14.78 16.09 13.62
C LEU A 241 -14.39 17.02 14.78
N GLU A 242 -14.88 16.76 15.99
CA GLU A 242 -14.49 17.52 17.18
C GLU A 242 -13.00 17.33 17.50
N LYS A 243 -12.48 16.10 17.44
CA LYS A 243 -11.04 15.83 17.59
C LYS A 243 -10.20 16.52 16.52
N GLU A 244 -10.67 16.52 15.27
CA GLU A 244 -9.97 17.20 14.18
C GLU A 244 -9.97 18.72 14.39
N ARG A 245 -11.10 19.32 14.80
CA ARG A 245 -11.18 20.74 15.16
C ARG A 245 -10.20 21.10 16.28
N ASP A 246 -10.16 20.32 17.34
CA ASP A 246 -9.28 20.58 18.49
C ASP A 246 -7.81 20.48 18.09
N ARG A 247 -7.47 19.49 17.26
CA ARG A 247 -6.13 19.35 16.69
C ARG A 247 -5.75 20.56 15.82
N LEU A 248 -6.63 20.98 14.91
CA LEU A 248 -6.40 22.13 14.04
C LEU A 248 -6.24 23.41 14.86
N THR A 249 -7.07 23.60 15.89
CA THR A 249 -6.98 24.75 16.81
C THR A 249 -5.61 24.78 17.50
N LYS A 250 -5.12 23.63 17.97
CA LYS A 250 -3.79 23.53 18.57
C LYS A 250 -2.69 23.88 17.56
N THR A 251 -2.77 23.35 16.34
CA THR A 251 -1.78 23.66 15.29
C THR A 251 -1.81 25.13 14.89
N ILE A 252 -2.98 25.76 14.81
CA ILE A 252 -3.10 27.21 14.56
C ILE A 252 -2.37 27.98 15.65
N ASN A 253 -2.62 27.67 16.93
CA ASN A 253 -1.96 28.36 18.04
C ASN A 253 -0.43 28.20 17.98
N GLU A 254 0.08 26.99 17.72
CA GLU A 254 1.51 26.74 17.56
C GLU A 254 2.12 27.55 16.40
N LEU A 255 1.40 27.66 15.27
CA LEU A 255 1.85 28.43 14.10
C LEU A 255 1.79 29.94 14.36
N THR A 256 0.78 30.43 15.08
CA THR A 256 0.68 31.84 15.50
C THR A 256 1.83 32.23 16.41
N THR A 257 2.13 31.44 17.45
CA THR A 257 3.30 31.71 18.32
C THR A 257 4.61 31.67 17.56
N ARG A 258 4.75 30.74 16.60
CA ARG A 258 5.94 30.69 15.74
C ARG A 258 6.05 31.92 14.83
N LEU A 259 4.93 32.42 14.32
CA LEU A 259 4.89 33.64 13.51
C LEU A 259 5.30 34.85 14.35
N GLU A 260 4.76 35.00 15.56
CA GLU A 260 5.15 36.07 16.50
C GLU A 260 6.66 36.08 16.74
N TYR A 261 7.26 34.92 17.01
CA TYR A 261 8.71 34.80 17.19
C TYR A 261 9.50 35.25 15.95
N VAL A 262 9.02 34.91 14.75
CA VAL A 262 9.65 35.33 13.48
C VAL A 262 9.51 36.84 13.28
N GLU A 263 8.35 37.41 13.58
CA GLU A 263 8.10 38.86 13.49
C GLU A 263 8.96 39.65 14.50
N GLU A 264 9.07 39.17 15.75
CA GLU A 264 9.98 39.76 16.75
C GLU A 264 11.44 39.69 16.29
N SER A 265 11.86 38.54 15.75
CA SER A 265 13.21 38.36 15.21
C SER A 265 13.48 39.31 14.04
N LEU A 266 12.50 39.50 13.14
CA LEU A 266 12.61 40.43 12.01
C LEU A 266 12.62 41.89 12.47
N ALA A 267 11.84 42.25 13.49
CA ALA A 267 11.83 43.60 14.05
C ALA A 267 13.11 43.94 14.82
N SER A 268 13.87 42.92 15.25
CA SER A 268 15.16 43.07 15.94
C SER A 268 16.38 43.16 15.00
N LEU A 269 16.17 43.02 13.68
CA LEU A 269 17.18 43.21 12.62
C LEU A 269 17.19 44.66 12.11
#